data_AF-A0A379TBS4-F1
#
_entry.id   AF-A0A379TBS4-F1
#
_cell.length_a   1.000
_cell.length_b   1.000
_cell.length_c   1.000
_cell.angle_alpha   90.00
_cell.angle_beta   90.00
_cell.angle_gamma   90.00
#
_symmetry.space_group_name_H-M   'P 1'
#
loop_
_entity.id
_entity.type
_entity.pdbx_description
1 polymer ?
#
loop_
_entity_poly.entity_id
_entity_poly.type
_entity_poly.pdbx_seq_one_letter_code
_entity_poly.pdbx_strand_id
1 'polypeptide(L)'
;MYVFHSESDTLPLYIGKSVNIRSRVLSHLRTPDEAAMLRQSRRISWICTAGEMGALLLEARLIKEQQPLFNKRLRRNRQLCSLQLSEQKIEVVSARSVDFSHEPNLFGLFANRRAALQSLQSLADEQKLCYGLLGLEPLNRGRACFRFALKRCAGACCGQESPQAHFLRLQASLERLRVVCWPWKGAIALKESRPQMTQFHIINNWLWLGAVSSLVEATTLVRTPAGFDQDGYKILCKPLMSGQYEIIELNTDCRQS
;
A
#
# COMPACT_ATOMS: atom_id res chain seq x y z
N MET A 1 -5.82 -19.72 -3.24
CA MET A 1 -6.56 -19.05 -2.14
C MET A 1 -7.52 -20.04 -1.51
N TYR A 2 -7.73 -20.00 -0.20
CA TYR A 2 -8.72 -20.84 0.51
C TYR A 2 -9.59 -19.98 1.43
N VAL A 3 -10.83 -20.44 1.64
CA VAL A 3 -11.82 -19.78 2.50
C VAL A 3 -12.40 -20.79 3.47
N PHE A 4 -12.43 -20.41 4.76
CA PHE A 4 -13.15 -21.15 5.80
C PHE A 4 -14.55 -20.58 5.96
N HIS A 5 -15.54 -21.44 5.88
CA HIS A 5 -16.96 -21.11 6.03
C HIS A 5 -17.52 -21.65 7.34
N SER A 6 -18.49 -20.93 7.89
CA SER A 6 -19.29 -21.36 9.03
C SER A 6 -20.42 -22.30 8.58
N GLU A 7 -21.37 -22.59 9.48
CA GLU A 7 -22.64 -23.26 9.13
C GLU A 7 -23.45 -22.44 8.11
N SER A 8 -23.37 -21.11 8.17
CA SER A 8 -23.94 -20.20 7.18
C SER A 8 -22.91 -19.86 6.10
N ASP A 9 -23.33 -19.94 4.85
CA ASP A 9 -22.53 -19.55 3.68
C ASP A 9 -22.51 -18.04 3.43
N THR A 10 -23.22 -17.24 4.25
CA THR A 10 -23.35 -15.79 4.02
C THR A 10 -22.08 -14.99 4.28
N LEU A 11 -21.25 -15.40 5.25
CA LEU A 11 -20.03 -14.66 5.63
C LEU A 11 -18.87 -15.63 5.90
N PRO A 12 -17.70 -15.43 5.26
CA PRO A 12 -16.53 -16.25 5.54
C PRO A 12 -16.02 -16.02 6.97
N LEU A 13 -15.54 -17.09 7.59
CA LEU A 13 -14.82 -16.99 8.86
C LEU A 13 -13.41 -16.45 8.64
N TYR A 14 -12.74 -16.95 7.60
CA TYR A 14 -11.36 -16.61 7.31
C TYR A 14 -11.01 -16.83 5.85
N ILE A 15 -10.12 -15.97 5.33
CA ILE A 15 -9.57 -16.05 3.99
C ILE A 15 -8.06 -16.04 4.08
N GLY A 16 -7.41 -16.95 3.35
CA GLY A 16 -5.96 -17.08 3.32
C GLY A 16 -5.40 -17.57 1.99
N LYS A 17 -4.09 -17.44 1.79
CA LYS A 17 -3.34 -18.08 0.70
C LYS A 17 -2.43 -19.21 1.20
N SER A 18 -2.28 -20.26 0.39
CA SER A 18 -1.27 -21.31 0.59
C SER A 18 -1.05 -22.09 -0.71
N VAL A 19 0.17 -22.57 -0.91
CA VAL A 19 0.51 -23.58 -1.93
C VAL A 19 0.08 -24.99 -1.49
N ASN A 20 0.03 -25.25 -0.18
CA ASN A 20 -0.41 -26.50 0.41
C ASN A 20 -1.44 -26.20 1.51
N ILE A 21 -2.72 -26.36 1.17
CA ILE A 21 -3.83 -26.05 2.08
C ILE A 21 -3.79 -26.96 3.30
N ARG A 22 -3.47 -28.25 3.14
CA ARG A 22 -3.41 -29.22 4.24
C ARG A 22 -2.39 -28.80 5.31
N SER A 23 -1.16 -28.51 4.91
CA SER A 23 -0.12 -28.05 5.85
C SER A 23 -0.51 -26.74 6.54
N ARG A 24 -1.18 -25.84 5.81
CA ARG A 24 -1.63 -24.56 6.35
C ARG A 24 -2.75 -24.71 7.38
N VAL A 25 -3.73 -25.58 7.12
CA VAL A 25 -4.80 -25.91 8.08
C VAL A 25 -4.20 -26.46 9.37
N LEU A 26 -3.23 -27.37 9.29
CA LEU A 26 -2.55 -27.91 10.47
C LEU A 26 -1.79 -26.83 11.25
N SER A 27 -1.22 -25.84 10.56
CA SER A 27 -0.54 -24.72 11.22
C SER A 27 -1.49 -23.88 12.08
N HIS A 28 -2.75 -23.71 11.67
CA HIS A 28 -3.73 -22.94 12.42
C HIS A 28 -4.10 -23.59 13.77
N LEU A 29 -3.96 -24.92 13.90
CA LEU A 29 -4.19 -25.62 15.16
C LEU A 29 -3.15 -25.28 16.25
N ARG A 30 -2.02 -24.66 15.88
CA ARG A 30 -0.94 -24.33 16.83
C ARG A 30 -1.23 -23.09 17.68
N THR A 31 -2.18 -22.24 17.28
CA THR A 31 -2.53 -21.05 18.04
C THR A 31 -3.96 -21.17 18.58
N PRO A 32 -4.22 -20.87 19.86
CA PRO A 32 -5.54 -21.03 20.46
C PRO A 32 -6.65 -20.25 19.74
N ASP A 33 -6.35 -19.02 19.31
CA ASP A 33 -7.26 -18.15 18.56
C ASP A 33 -7.66 -18.76 17.20
N GLU A 34 -6.69 -19.24 16.42
CA GLU A 34 -6.96 -19.83 15.10
C GLU A 34 -7.56 -21.24 15.22
N ALA A 35 -7.25 -21.97 16.30
CA ALA A 35 -7.92 -23.23 16.61
C ALA A 35 -9.41 -23.02 16.92
N ALA A 36 -9.78 -21.91 17.57
CA ALA A 36 -11.18 -21.55 17.81
C ALA A 36 -11.95 -21.30 16.49
N MET A 37 -11.32 -20.58 15.56
CA MET A 37 -11.84 -20.41 14.20
C MET A 37 -12.05 -21.75 13.50
N LEU A 38 -11.08 -22.66 13.57
CA LEU A 38 -11.19 -23.99 12.94
C LEU A 38 -12.35 -24.82 13.51
N ARG A 39 -12.60 -24.75 14.83
CA ARG A 39 -13.75 -25.46 15.45
C ARG A 39 -15.11 -24.96 14.93
N GLN A 40 -15.20 -23.69 14.53
CA GLN A 40 -16.39 -23.10 13.93
C GLN A 40 -16.50 -23.37 12.43
N SER A 41 -15.41 -23.78 11.78
CA SER A 41 -15.43 -24.07 10.35
C SER A 41 -16.18 -25.37 10.07
N ARG A 42 -17.02 -25.34 9.04
CA ARG A 42 -17.76 -26.52 8.53
C ARG A 42 -17.30 -26.94 7.15
N ARG A 43 -16.83 -25.96 6.37
CA ARG A 43 -16.44 -26.17 4.98
C ARG A 43 -15.24 -25.32 4.62
N ILE A 44 -14.38 -25.88 3.77
CA ILE A 44 -13.23 -25.21 3.19
C ILE A 44 -13.46 -25.17 1.67
N SER A 45 -13.49 -23.98 1.08
CA SER A 45 -13.45 -23.82 -0.38
C SER A 45 -12.09 -23.27 -0.81
N TRP A 46 -11.75 -23.44 -2.09
CA TRP A 46 -10.51 -22.91 -2.65
C TRP A 46 -10.70 -22.37 -4.06
N ILE A 47 -9.85 -21.41 -4.42
CA ILE A 47 -9.74 -20.87 -5.76
C ILE A 47 -8.28 -20.99 -6.17
N CYS A 48 -8.04 -21.68 -7.29
CA CYS A 48 -6.73 -21.80 -7.90
C CYS A 48 -6.35 -20.50 -8.61
N THR A 49 -5.10 -20.08 -8.48
CA THR A 49 -4.51 -18.94 -9.20
C THR A 49 -3.35 -19.41 -10.07
N ALA A 50 -3.05 -18.66 -11.12
CA ALA A 50 -1.94 -18.98 -12.02
C ALA A 50 -0.58 -18.83 -11.31
N GLY A 51 -0.44 -17.87 -10.40
CA GLY A 51 0.75 -17.71 -9.57
C GLY A 51 0.50 -17.08 -8.20
N GLU A 52 1.59 -16.67 -7.57
CA GLU A 52 1.58 -16.07 -6.23
C GLU A 52 1.00 -14.66 -6.24
N MET A 53 1.23 -13.87 -7.30
CA MET A 53 0.74 -12.50 -7.37
C MET A 53 -0.77 -12.46 -7.38
N GLY A 54 -1.40 -13.25 -8.24
CA GLY A 54 -2.84 -13.42 -8.28
C GLY A 54 -3.40 -13.90 -6.95
N ALA A 55 -2.70 -14.79 -6.24
CA ALA A 55 -3.12 -15.24 -4.91
C ALA A 55 -3.12 -14.11 -3.87
N LEU A 56 -2.07 -13.28 -3.85
CA LEU A 56 -1.94 -12.14 -2.95
C LEU A 56 -3.01 -11.08 -3.22
N LEU A 57 -3.22 -10.73 -4.49
CA LEU A 57 -4.19 -9.73 -4.92
C LEU A 57 -5.63 -10.18 -4.63
N LEU A 58 -5.95 -11.43 -4.96
CA LEU A 58 -7.26 -12.02 -4.69
C LEU A 58 -7.55 -12.10 -3.18
N GLU A 59 -6.57 -12.54 -2.38
CA GLU A 59 -6.69 -12.57 -0.91
C GLU A 59 -6.99 -11.17 -0.35
N ALA A 60 -6.21 -10.16 -0.74
CA ALA A 60 -6.40 -8.79 -0.29
C ALA A 60 -7.79 -8.25 -0.66
N ARG A 61 -8.25 -8.49 -1.89
CA ARG A 61 -9.59 -8.08 -2.34
C ARG A 61 -10.71 -8.76 -1.56
N LEU A 62 -10.69 -10.09 -1.43
CA LEU A 62 -11.76 -10.81 -0.78
C LEU A 62 -11.85 -10.49 0.72
N ILE A 63 -10.72 -10.24 1.39
CA ILE A 63 -10.74 -9.82 2.79
C ILE A 63 -11.39 -8.43 2.93
N LYS A 64 -11.14 -7.51 1.98
CA LYS A 64 -11.75 -6.17 1.99
C LYS A 64 -13.24 -6.22 1.70
N GLU A 65 -13.67 -7.00 0.70
CA GLU A 65 -15.07 -7.11 0.30
C GLU A 65 -15.91 -7.87 1.31
N GLN A 66 -15.42 -9.02 1.80
CA GLN A 66 -16.22 -9.93 2.62
C GLN A 66 -16.01 -9.74 4.12
N GLN A 67 -14.96 -9.00 4.52
CA GLN A 67 -14.62 -8.71 5.92
C GLN A 67 -14.80 -9.97 6.80
N PRO A 68 -13.92 -10.99 6.72
CA PRO A 68 -14.08 -12.28 7.41
C PRO A 68 -13.77 -12.20 8.90
N LEU A 69 -14.56 -12.85 9.78
CA LEU A 69 -14.52 -12.67 11.26
C LEU A 69 -13.12 -12.68 11.86
N PHE A 70 -12.26 -13.58 11.40
CA PHE A 70 -10.94 -13.81 11.98
C PHE A 70 -9.80 -13.07 11.27
N ASN A 71 -10.04 -12.40 10.13
CA ASN A 71 -9.02 -11.58 9.46
C ASN A 71 -8.86 -10.20 10.12
N LYS A 72 -8.06 -10.09 11.19
CA LYS A 72 -7.94 -8.83 11.97
C LYS A 72 -7.25 -7.65 11.24
N ARG A 73 -6.30 -7.91 10.32
CA ARG A 73 -5.36 -6.87 9.80
C ARG A 73 -5.86 -6.05 8.61
N LEU A 74 -6.52 -6.70 7.64
CA LEU A 74 -6.89 -6.11 6.33
C LEU A 74 -8.32 -5.51 6.29
N ARG A 75 -9.06 -5.58 7.41
CA ARG A 75 -10.44 -5.11 7.51
C ARG A 75 -10.60 -3.58 7.59
N ARG A 76 -9.63 -2.86 8.16
CA ARG A 76 -9.81 -1.43 8.48
C ARG A 76 -9.66 -0.54 7.25
N ASN A 77 -10.74 0.15 6.88
CA ASN A 77 -10.70 1.33 6.02
C ASN A 77 -9.90 2.44 6.71
N ARG A 78 -8.64 2.57 6.29
CA ARG A 78 -7.72 3.59 6.78
C ARG A 78 -7.90 4.87 5.99
N GLN A 79 -7.95 6.02 6.68
CA GLN A 79 -7.70 7.31 6.02
C GLN A 79 -6.22 7.36 5.69
N LEU A 80 -5.88 6.80 4.51
CA LEU A 80 -4.51 6.72 4.04
C LEU A 80 -3.92 8.12 3.92
N CYS A 81 -2.77 8.33 4.54
CA CYS A 81 -2.05 9.60 4.51
C CYS A 81 -0.64 9.41 3.96
N SER A 82 -0.07 10.48 3.41
CA SER A 82 1.33 10.54 2.98
C SER A 82 1.93 11.88 3.40
N LEU A 83 3.27 11.95 3.45
CA LEU A 83 3.98 13.21 3.59
C LEU A 83 4.21 13.76 2.18
N GLN A 84 3.69 14.95 1.88
CA GLN A 84 3.95 15.65 0.63
C GLN A 84 5.03 16.70 0.87
N LEU A 85 6.01 16.77 -0.02
CA LEU A 85 7.02 17.83 -0.03
C LEU A 85 6.71 18.80 -1.17
N SER A 86 6.33 20.03 -0.83
CA SER A 86 6.03 21.11 -1.79
C SER A 86 6.66 22.41 -1.32
N GLU A 87 7.31 23.16 -2.23
CA GLU A 87 7.90 24.48 -1.93
C GLU A 87 8.75 24.52 -0.64
N GLN A 88 9.56 23.48 -0.41
CA GLN A 88 10.40 23.31 0.79
C GLN A 88 9.64 23.13 2.11
N LYS A 89 8.33 22.89 2.06
CA LYS A 89 7.48 22.55 3.19
C LYS A 89 7.02 21.10 3.10
N ILE A 90 6.89 20.48 4.27
CA ILE A 90 6.35 19.14 4.40
C ILE A 90 4.98 19.20 5.05
N GLU A 91 4.01 18.55 4.42
CA GLU A 91 2.64 18.49 4.92
C GLU A 91 2.11 17.07 4.89
N VAL A 92 1.14 16.78 5.75
CA VAL A 92 0.46 15.48 5.73
C VAL A 92 -0.81 15.62 4.89
N VAL A 93 -0.83 14.92 3.76
CA VAL A 93 -1.98 14.85 2.84
C VAL A 93 -2.74 13.54 2.97
N SER A 94 -4.00 13.54 2.55
CA SER A 94 -4.90 12.39 2.56
C SER A 94 -5.14 11.88 1.14
N ALA A 95 -5.30 10.56 0.98
CA ALA A 95 -5.71 9.96 -0.30
C ALA A 95 -7.13 10.39 -0.75
N ARG A 96 -7.87 11.11 0.10
CA ARG A 96 -9.16 11.75 -0.28
C ARG A 96 -8.97 13.11 -0.97
N SER A 97 -7.86 13.78 -0.73
CA SER A 97 -7.59 15.13 -1.24
C SER A 97 -6.57 15.13 -2.38
N VAL A 98 -5.76 14.10 -2.49
CA VAL A 98 -4.65 13.98 -3.44
C VAL A 98 -4.65 12.58 -4.03
N ASP A 99 -4.44 12.47 -5.35
CA ASP A 99 -4.27 11.18 -6.01
C ASP A 99 -2.84 10.66 -5.84
N PHE A 100 -2.68 9.70 -4.93
CA PHE A 100 -1.37 9.12 -4.61
C PHE A 100 -0.75 8.33 -5.77
N SER A 101 -1.51 8.04 -6.81
CA SER A 101 -1.04 7.32 -8.00
C SER A 101 -0.23 8.23 -8.91
N HIS A 102 -0.56 9.52 -8.97
CA HIS A 102 0.04 10.44 -9.94
C HIS A 102 0.74 11.63 -9.29
N GLU A 103 0.47 11.90 -8.01
CA GLU A 103 1.12 13.00 -7.30
C GLU A 103 2.60 12.67 -7.02
N PRO A 104 3.55 13.47 -7.52
CA PRO A 104 4.96 13.32 -7.21
C PRO A 104 5.28 13.82 -5.78
N ASN A 105 6.48 13.51 -5.30
CA ASN A 105 6.97 13.99 -3.99
C ASN A 105 6.08 13.60 -2.80
N LEU A 106 5.43 12.44 -2.91
CA LEU A 106 4.80 11.75 -1.79
C LEU A 106 5.79 10.79 -1.14
N PHE A 107 5.80 10.77 0.19
CA PHE A 107 6.73 10.00 1.00
C PHE A 107 5.96 9.24 2.09
N GLY A 108 6.04 7.91 2.00
CA GLY A 108 5.42 6.97 2.93
C GLY A 108 3.91 6.85 2.76
N LEU A 109 3.39 5.66 3.06
CA LEU A 109 1.96 5.36 3.07
C LEU A 109 1.54 5.00 4.48
N PHE A 110 0.89 5.94 5.17
CA PHE A 110 0.58 5.87 6.59
C PHE A 110 -0.90 5.60 6.83
N ALA A 111 -1.19 4.82 7.87
CA ALA A 111 -2.56 4.42 8.21
C ALA A 111 -3.48 5.59 8.61
N ASN A 112 -2.89 6.71 9.05
CA ASN A 112 -3.56 7.94 9.46
C ASN A 112 -2.53 9.06 9.63
N ARG A 113 -3.02 10.29 9.84
CA ARG A 113 -2.20 11.48 10.09
C ARG A 113 -1.23 11.33 11.26
N ARG A 114 -1.66 10.69 12.36
CA ARG A 114 -0.80 10.48 13.55
C ARG A 114 0.42 9.64 13.22
N ALA A 115 0.24 8.55 12.47
CA ALA A 115 1.34 7.70 12.03
C ALA A 115 2.32 8.42 11.10
N ALA A 116 1.82 9.28 10.20
CA ALA A 116 2.65 10.12 9.34
C ALA A 116 3.51 11.10 10.15
N LEU A 117 2.89 11.82 11.10
CA LEU A 117 3.60 12.75 11.97
C LEU A 117 4.63 12.06 12.87
N GLN A 118 4.30 10.87 13.39
CA GLN A 118 5.25 10.08 14.19
C GLN A 118 6.45 9.61 13.36
N SER A 119 6.22 9.23 12.10
CA SER A 119 7.31 8.88 11.19
C SER A 119 8.20 10.10 10.88
N LEU A 120 7.58 11.27 10.64
CA LEU A 120 8.32 12.51 10.41
C LEU A 120 9.14 12.93 11.65
N GLN A 121 8.57 12.80 12.85
CA GLN A 121 9.28 13.03 14.11
C GLN A 121 10.48 12.10 14.26
N SER A 122 10.28 10.80 14.03
CA SER A 122 11.36 9.81 14.13
C SER A 122 12.49 10.11 13.15
N LEU A 123 12.15 10.48 11.91
CA LEU A 123 13.13 10.89 10.89
C LEU A 123 13.88 12.15 11.32
N ALA A 124 13.16 13.13 11.83
CA ALA A 124 13.73 14.39 12.29
C ALA A 124 14.63 14.21 13.52
N ASP A 125 14.34 13.24 14.38
CA ASP A 125 15.19 12.84 15.50
C ASP A 125 16.49 12.19 15.04
N GLU A 126 16.38 11.19 14.17
CA GLU A 126 17.51 10.47 13.59
C GLU A 126 18.45 11.44 12.85
N GLN A 127 17.86 12.39 12.14
CA GLN A 127 18.57 13.31 11.26
C GLN A 127 18.75 14.70 11.88
N LYS A 128 18.55 14.89 13.19
CA LYS A 128 18.68 16.18 13.90
C LYS A 128 18.04 17.38 13.17
N LEU A 129 16.89 17.17 12.54
CA LEU A 129 16.16 18.21 11.80
C LEU A 129 15.37 19.10 12.77
N CYS A 130 15.22 20.38 12.41
CA CYS A 130 14.45 21.32 13.20
C CYS A 130 12.94 21.08 13.12
N TYR A 131 12.31 20.74 14.25
CA TYR A 131 10.85 20.56 14.34
C TYR A 131 10.04 21.80 13.94
N GLY A 132 10.55 22.98 14.26
CA GLY A 132 9.90 24.24 13.90
C GLY A 132 9.80 24.46 12.40
N LEU A 133 10.86 24.13 11.65
CA LEU A 133 10.84 24.23 10.17
C LEU A 133 9.98 23.14 9.53
N LEU A 134 9.83 21.99 10.18
CA LEU A 134 8.96 20.90 9.74
C LEU A 134 7.48 21.12 10.11
N GLY A 135 7.13 22.23 10.79
CA GLY A 135 5.78 22.51 11.25
C GLY A 135 5.28 21.56 12.36
N LEU A 136 6.19 20.85 13.03
CA LEU A 136 5.87 19.93 14.14
C LEU A 136 5.66 20.67 15.47
N GLU A 137 6.32 21.82 15.63
CA GLU A 137 6.24 22.69 16.80
C GLU A 137 6.19 24.15 16.35
N PRO A 138 5.54 25.06 17.12
CA PRO A 138 5.58 26.48 16.82
C PRO A 138 7.01 27.02 16.95
N LEU A 139 7.41 27.88 16.02
CA LEU A 139 8.74 28.49 16.01
C LEU A 139 8.68 30.00 16.26
N ASN A 140 9.45 30.47 17.23
CA ASN A 140 9.72 31.89 17.43
C ASN A 140 10.93 32.31 16.58
N ARG A 141 10.72 33.24 15.64
CA ARG A 141 11.78 33.70 14.73
C ARG A 141 12.99 34.24 15.49
N GLY A 142 14.19 33.85 15.07
CA GLY A 142 15.45 34.34 15.62
C GLY A 142 15.90 33.71 16.95
N ARG A 143 15.15 32.78 17.55
CA ARG A 143 15.60 32.02 18.72
C ARG A 143 15.89 30.57 18.39
N ALA A 144 16.89 30.00 19.07
CA ALA A 144 17.15 28.57 19.01
C ALA A 144 15.97 27.78 19.60
N CYS A 145 15.56 26.70 18.93
CA CYS A 145 14.52 25.82 19.45
C CYS A 145 15.04 24.99 20.63
N PHE A 146 14.13 24.51 21.48
CA PHE A 146 14.49 23.69 22.65
C PHE A 146 15.35 22.46 22.27
N ARG A 147 15.06 21.86 21.11
CA ARG A 147 15.81 20.70 20.60
C ARG A 147 17.26 21.02 20.24
N PHE A 148 17.56 22.27 19.87
CA PHE A 148 18.94 22.70 19.62
C PHE A 148 19.73 22.73 20.93
N ALA A 149 19.16 23.27 22.00
CA ALA A 149 19.78 23.26 23.33
C ALA A 149 20.06 21.82 23.82
N LEU A 150 19.21 20.85 23.45
CA LEU A 150 19.41 19.42 23.72
C LEU A 150 20.35 18.70 22.74
N LYS A 151 20.99 19.41 21.79
CA LYS A 151 21.84 18.84 20.72
C LYS A 151 21.12 17.84 19.81
N ARG A 152 19.79 17.92 19.72
CA ARG A 152 18.91 17.10 18.86
C ARG A 152 18.43 17.84 17.60
N CYS A 153 18.94 19.04 17.36
CA CYS A 153 18.68 19.86 16.18
C CYS A 153 20.01 20.48 15.73
N ALA A 154 20.24 20.60 14.42
CA ALA A 154 21.43 21.25 13.86
C ALA A 154 21.34 22.79 13.83
N GLY A 155 20.21 23.38 14.22
CA GLY A 155 20.10 24.81 14.49
C GLY A 155 19.71 25.67 13.29
N ALA A 156 19.02 25.10 12.29
CA ALA A 156 18.49 25.86 11.16
C ALA A 156 17.53 27.00 11.56
N CYS A 157 16.87 26.89 12.72
CA CYS A 157 16.02 27.95 13.27
C CYS A 157 16.77 29.18 13.81
N CYS A 158 18.06 29.04 14.14
CA CYS A 158 18.89 30.10 14.72
C CYS A 158 20.13 30.43 13.86
N GLY A 159 20.15 29.98 12.60
CA GLY A 159 21.20 30.31 11.63
C GLY A 159 22.49 29.50 11.78
N GLN A 160 22.55 28.50 12.66
CA GLN A 160 23.72 27.60 12.78
C GLN A 160 23.82 26.61 11.61
N GLU A 161 22.68 26.30 10.99
CA GLU A 161 22.56 25.57 9.74
C GLU A 161 21.75 26.45 8.77
N SER A 162 22.07 26.45 7.48
CA SER A 162 21.25 27.18 6.51
C SER A 162 19.92 26.44 6.27
N PRO A 163 18.80 27.15 6.04
CA PRO A 163 17.53 26.51 5.69
C PRO A 163 17.66 25.56 4.49
N GLN A 164 18.53 25.88 3.53
CA GLN A 164 18.80 25.04 2.36
C GLN A 164 19.51 23.74 2.74
N ALA A 165 20.53 23.77 3.60
CA ALA A 165 21.23 22.56 4.05
C ALA A 165 20.27 21.65 4.85
N HIS A 166 19.45 22.24 5.71
CA HIS A 166 18.38 21.53 6.43
C HIS A 166 17.40 20.84 5.47
N PHE A 167 16.93 21.57 4.44
CA PHE A 167 16.00 21.05 3.44
C PHE A 167 16.61 19.89 2.63
N LEU A 168 17.86 20.00 2.19
CA LEU A 168 18.55 18.94 1.44
C LEU A 168 18.66 17.65 2.27
N ARG A 169 18.97 17.77 3.57
CA ARG A 169 19.00 16.60 4.48
C ARG A 169 17.63 15.99 4.67
N LEU A 170 16.60 16.82 4.82
CA LEU A 170 15.21 16.34 4.88
C LEU A 170 14.86 15.56 3.61
N GLN A 171 15.11 16.13 2.44
CA GLN A 171 14.81 15.50 1.14
C GLN A 171 15.57 14.17 0.98
N ALA A 172 16.88 14.15 1.24
CA ALA A 172 17.68 12.93 1.16
C ALA A 172 17.17 11.84 2.12
N SER A 173 16.71 12.23 3.32
CA SER A 173 16.20 11.31 4.33
C SER A 173 14.79 10.80 4.01
N LEU A 174 13.99 11.57 3.27
CA LEU A 174 12.66 11.17 2.82
C LEU A 174 12.72 10.22 1.62
N GLU A 175 13.79 10.24 0.83
CA GLU A 175 13.91 9.48 -0.42
C GLU A 175 13.65 7.97 -0.26
N ARG A 176 14.12 7.39 0.84
CA ARG A 176 13.86 5.99 1.24
C ARG A 176 12.37 5.65 1.46
N LEU A 177 11.52 6.66 1.60
CA LEU A 177 10.06 6.52 1.76
C LEU A 177 9.30 6.90 0.48
N ARG A 178 9.97 7.28 -0.62
CA ARG A 178 9.31 7.78 -1.82
C ARG A 178 8.23 6.81 -2.32
N VAL A 179 7.04 7.34 -2.52
CA VAL A 179 5.93 6.64 -3.18
C VAL A 179 6.14 6.76 -4.68
N VAL A 180 6.14 5.61 -5.36
CA VAL A 180 6.33 5.53 -6.81
C VAL A 180 5.03 5.88 -7.50
N CYS A 181 5.06 6.89 -8.37
CA CYS A 181 3.92 7.21 -9.22
C CYS A 181 3.66 6.06 -10.19
N TRP A 182 2.40 5.85 -10.54
CA TRP A 182 1.98 4.94 -11.59
C TRP A 182 2.66 5.35 -12.90
N PRO A 183 3.55 4.51 -13.47
CA PRO A 183 4.37 4.91 -14.61
C PRO A 183 3.66 4.78 -15.96
N TRP A 184 2.49 4.14 -16.01
CA TRP A 184 1.74 3.91 -17.24
C TRP A 184 0.64 4.96 -17.45
N LYS A 185 0.27 5.20 -18.70
CA LYS A 185 -0.81 6.16 -19.05
C LYS A 185 -2.21 5.65 -18.68
N GLY A 186 -2.36 4.35 -18.53
CA GLY A 186 -3.64 3.70 -18.25
C GLY A 186 -3.48 2.37 -17.56
N ALA A 187 -4.49 1.51 -17.71
CA ALA A 187 -4.48 0.18 -17.13
C ALA A 187 -3.43 -0.71 -17.82
N ILE A 188 -2.89 -1.65 -17.06
CA ILE A 188 -2.00 -2.69 -17.56
C ILE A 188 -2.59 -4.07 -17.27
N ALA A 189 -2.18 -5.07 -18.03
CA ALA A 189 -2.35 -6.47 -17.72
C ALA A 189 -0.99 -7.08 -17.34
N LEU A 190 -0.90 -7.60 -16.12
CA LEU A 190 0.22 -8.44 -15.69
C LEU A 190 -0.14 -9.89 -15.96
N LYS A 191 0.69 -10.60 -16.73
CA LYS A 191 0.46 -12.01 -17.06
C LYS A 191 1.14 -12.94 -16.06
N GLU A 192 0.38 -13.88 -15.51
CA GLU A 192 0.90 -15.03 -14.77
C GLU A 192 0.48 -16.32 -15.48
N SER A 193 1.43 -17.25 -15.65
CA SER A 193 1.19 -18.53 -16.32
C SER A 193 1.81 -19.68 -15.54
N ARG A 194 1.07 -20.79 -15.48
CA ARG A 194 1.52 -22.12 -15.04
C ARG A 194 1.03 -23.17 -16.05
N PRO A 195 1.52 -24.43 -16.04
CA PRO A 195 1.25 -25.39 -17.11
C PRO A 195 -0.22 -25.58 -17.50
N GLN A 196 -1.17 -25.47 -16.56
CA GLN A 196 -2.60 -25.65 -16.85
C GLN A 196 -3.44 -24.35 -16.81
N MET A 197 -2.83 -23.17 -16.59
CA MET A 197 -3.60 -21.95 -16.32
C MET A 197 -2.78 -20.69 -16.62
N THR A 198 -3.36 -19.77 -17.39
CA THR A 198 -2.84 -18.41 -17.59
C THR A 198 -3.89 -17.42 -17.13
N GLN A 199 -3.46 -16.37 -16.42
CA GLN A 199 -4.30 -15.28 -15.97
C GLN A 199 -3.64 -13.94 -16.29
N PHE A 200 -4.47 -12.98 -16.67
CA PHE A 200 -4.08 -11.59 -16.84
C PHE A 200 -4.70 -10.77 -15.71
N HIS A 201 -3.85 -10.19 -14.86
CA HIS A 201 -4.23 -9.35 -13.74
C HIS A 201 -4.33 -7.91 -14.21
N ILE A 202 -5.55 -7.38 -14.27
CA ILE A 202 -5.82 -6.02 -14.73
C ILE A 202 -5.61 -5.06 -13.57
N ILE A 203 -4.72 -4.09 -13.76
CA ILE A 203 -4.30 -3.16 -12.72
C ILE A 203 -4.34 -1.74 -13.30
N ASN A 204 -4.89 -0.80 -12.55
CA ASN A 204 -4.83 0.62 -12.88
C ASN A 204 -4.58 1.42 -11.61
N ASN A 205 -3.66 2.39 -11.64
CA ASN A 205 -3.37 3.27 -10.50
C ASN A 205 -3.11 2.51 -9.18
N TRP A 206 -2.31 1.45 -9.26
CA TRP A 206 -2.01 0.53 -8.13
C TRP A 206 -3.21 -0.25 -7.56
N LEU A 207 -4.40 -0.11 -8.14
CA LEU A 207 -5.59 -0.88 -7.82
C LEU A 207 -5.74 -2.08 -8.74
N TRP A 208 -5.92 -3.25 -8.14
CA TRP A 208 -6.21 -4.47 -8.88
C TRP A 208 -7.71 -4.58 -9.17
N LEU A 209 -8.05 -4.56 -10.46
CA LEU A 209 -9.43 -4.56 -10.95
C LEU A 209 -10.00 -5.96 -11.12
N GLY A 210 -9.14 -6.97 -11.32
CA GLY A 210 -9.55 -8.37 -11.44
C GLY A 210 -8.56 -9.21 -12.23
N ALA A 211 -8.87 -10.50 -12.37
CA ALA A 211 -8.13 -11.42 -13.23
C ALA A 211 -9.06 -11.94 -14.33
N VAL A 212 -8.53 -12.03 -15.55
CA VAL A 212 -9.23 -12.57 -16.73
C VAL A 212 -8.39 -13.66 -17.38
N SER A 213 -9.05 -14.55 -18.12
CA SER A 213 -8.36 -15.64 -18.82
C SER A 213 -7.89 -15.21 -20.21
N SER A 214 -8.48 -14.15 -20.76
CA SER A 214 -8.15 -13.57 -22.06
C SER A 214 -8.15 -12.04 -21.97
N LEU A 215 -7.25 -11.38 -22.71
CA LEU A 215 -7.17 -9.91 -22.77
C LEU A 215 -8.43 -9.27 -23.35
N VAL A 216 -9.23 -9.99 -24.14
CA VAL A 216 -10.51 -9.50 -24.69
C VAL A 216 -11.52 -9.20 -23.57
N GLU A 217 -11.45 -9.92 -22.45
CA GLU A 217 -12.35 -9.73 -21.31
C GLU A 217 -11.94 -8.53 -20.43
N ALA A 218 -10.73 -7.99 -20.63
CA ALA A 218 -10.17 -6.93 -19.78
C ALA A 218 -10.95 -5.60 -19.89
N THR A 219 -11.58 -5.33 -21.03
CA THR A 219 -12.24 -4.05 -21.33
C THR A 219 -13.35 -3.71 -20.34
N THR A 220 -14.04 -4.71 -19.79
CA THR A 220 -15.11 -4.54 -18.80
C THR A 220 -14.55 -4.04 -17.46
N LEU A 221 -13.36 -4.51 -17.07
CA LEU A 221 -12.73 -4.16 -15.78
C LEU A 221 -12.17 -2.73 -15.78
N VAL A 222 -11.63 -2.28 -16.91
CA VAL A 222 -10.99 -0.95 -17.08
C VAL A 222 -11.95 0.22 -16.84
N ARG A 223 -13.27 0.01 -16.93
CA ARG A 223 -14.30 1.05 -16.71
C ARG A 223 -14.55 1.41 -15.24
N THR A 224 -13.95 0.67 -14.30
CA THR A 224 -14.09 0.94 -12.86
C THR A 224 -13.31 2.19 -12.48
N PRO A 225 -13.88 3.15 -11.70
CA PRO A 225 -13.13 4.32 -11.25
C PRO A 225 -11.87 3.88 -10.51
N ALA A 226 -10.71 4.27 -11.02
CA ALA A 226 -9.43 3.90 -10.45
C ALA A 226 -9.18 4.76 -9.21
N GLY A 227 -8.99 4.11 -8.06
CA GLY A 227 -8.51 4.74 -6.83
C GLY A 227 -7.16 4.14 -6.43
N PHE A 228 -6.49 4.75 -5.46
CA PHE A 228 -5.23 4.20 -4.95
C PHE A 228 -5.48 3.16 -3.85
N ASP A 229 -4.98 1.93 -4.03
CA ASP A 229 -5.01 0.91 -2.98
C ASP A 229 -3.63 0.69 -2.34
N GLN A 230 -3.54 0.91 -1.03
CA GLN A 230 -2.27 0.75 -0.31
C GLN A 230 -1.75 -0.70 -0.34
N ASP A 231 -2.62 -1.69 -0.19
CA ASP A 231 -2.18 -3.09 -0.19
C ASP A 231 -1.82 -3.54 -1.60
N GLY A 232 -2.62 -3.15 -2.60
CA GLY A 232 -2.29 -3.27 -4.02
C GLY A 232 -0.90 -2.68 -4.32
N TYR A 233 -0.63 -1.43 -3.93
CA TYR A 233 0.69 -0.81 -4.08
C TYR A 233 1.81 -1.65 -3.45
N LYS A 234 1.64 -2.12 -2.19
CA LYS A 234 2.67 -2.92 -1.51
C LYS A 234 2.92 -4.26 -2.19
N ILE A 235 1.86 -4.88 -2.72
CA ILE A 235 1.94 -6.14 -3.44
C ILE A 235 2.61 -5.92 -4.80
N LEU A 236 2.25 -4.86 -5.52
CA LEU A 236 2.55 -4.67 -6.94
C LEU A 236 3.82 -3.86 -7.23
N CYS A 237 4.16 -2.86 -6.40
CA CYS A 237 5.23 -1.90 -6.68
C CYS A 237 6.56 -2.59 -7.02
N LYS A 238 7.06 -3.45 -6.14
CA LYS A 238 8.34 -4.14 -6.39
C LYS A 238 8.27 -5.12 -7.58
N PRO A 239 7.27 -6.02 -7.70
CA PRO A 239 7.14 -6.90 -8.86
C PRO A 239 7.02 -6.19 -10.21
N LEU A 240 6.26 -5.10 -10.26
CA LEU A 240 6.08 -4.34 -11.50
C LEU A 240 7.35 -3.60 -11.91
N MET A 241 8.17 -3.15 -10.94
CA MET A 241 9.43 -2.46 -11.20
C MET A 241 10.61 -3.41 -11.45
N SER A 242 10.48 -4.71 -11.14
CA SER A 242 11.59 -5.66 -11.27
C SER A 242 11.82 -6.18 -12.69
N GLY A 243 10.86 -5.97 -13.61
CA GLY A 243 10.91 -6.53 -14.97
C GLY A 243 10.73 -8.05 -15.04
N GLN A 244 10.35 -8.70 -13.92
CA GLN A 244 10.20 -10.17 -13.86
C GLN A 244 8.87 -10.68 -14.45
N TYR A 245 7.90 -9.80 -14.63
CA TYR A 245 6.58 -10.14 -15.15
C TYR A 245 6.38 -9.55 -16.54
N GLU A 246 5.70 -10.28 -17.41
CA GLU A 246 5.23 -9.79 -18.69
C GLU A 246 4.07 -8.81 -18.45
N ILE A 247 4.29 -7.54 -18.80
CA ILE A 247 3.34 -6.44 -18.62
C ILE A 247 2.88 -5.99 -20.01
N ILE A 248 1.56 -5.86 -20.18
CA ILE A 248 0.92 -5.42 -21.41
C ILE A 248 0.12 -4.15 -21.11
N GLU A 249 0.47 -3.04 -21.74
CA GLU A 249 -0.33 -1.80 -21.62
C GLU A 249 -1.64 -1.94 -22.37
N LEU A 250 -2.75 -1.65 -21.67
CA LEU A 250 -4.08 -1.69 -22.25
C LEU A 250 -4.39 -0.29 -22.76
N ASN A 251 -4.10 -0.03 -24.04
CA ASN A 251 -4.41 1.26 -24.65
C ASN A 251 -5.92 1.54 -24.56
N THR A 252 -6.27 2.67 -23.96
CA THR A 252 -7.63 3.23 -24.01
C THR A 252 -7.99 3.80 -25.39
N ASP A 253 -7.04 3.81 -26.34
CA ASP A 253 -7.23 4.28 -27.72
C ASP A 253 -7.85 3.22 -28.66
N CYS A 254 -8.82 2.46 -28.15
CA CYS A 254 -9.85 1.85 -29.01
C CYS A 254 -11.05 2.80 -29.09
N ARG A 255 -10.79 4.04 -29.50
CA ARG A 255 -11.75 4.81 -30.31
C ARG A 255 -11.38 4.60 -31.78
N GLN A 256 -11.67 3.42 -32.30
CA GLN A 256 -11.81 3.16 -33.72
C GLN A 256 -13.29 2.82 -33.94
N SER A 257 -14.02 3.30 -34.93
CA SER A 257 -13.90 4.30 -35.99
C SER A 257 -15.33 4.45 -36.48
#